data_AF-A0A4X2MDZ6-F1
#
_entry.id   AF-A0A4X2MDZ6-F1
#
_cell.length_a   1.000
_cell.length_b   1.000
_cell.length_c   1.000
_cell.angle_alpha   90.00
_cell.angle_beta   90.00
_cell.angle_gamma   90.00
#
_symmetry.space_group_name_H-M   'P 1'
#
loop_
_entity.id
_entity.type
_entity.pdbx_description
1 polymer ?
#
loop_
_entity_poly.entity_id
_entity_poly.type
_entity_poly.pdbx_seq_one_letter_code
_entity_poly.pdbx_strand_id
1 'polypeptide(L)'
;MAAAAGVGVARRRVACAVSGGVDSAVAALLLRRRGYEVTGVFMRNWDSLDERGACSADRDCEDAARVCRLLDIPFRQVSFVKEYWHDVFTDFLNEYEKGRTPNPDILCNKHVKFKAFFRYAVDHLGADAMATGHYARTSLEDEEVFEQKYIPRPQGLFRNRFEVRNAVRLLQAADTVKDQTFFLSQVPQEALRRTIFPLGGLTKGFVKKIAAQNGLQHVLQRKESMGICFIGKRHLESFLLQYLRPRPGNFVSVEDHKVLGTHQGCFLFTLGQGAKIGGLRDPWYVVEKDLNSGDVFVAPGPDHPALYRDLLRTGRVHWITEEPPARLVHDKMMECRVRWRHQMALAPCVLTLNQDGSVWVTAVKPMKALATGQVSVSLGFGLSLIFQAWSPRHGASKRQHQSSLHRPQGALPAPGRNSRGDPGAFWGTGSQTPTGADGRERGRLWGLSWSAWASLENESLLPGRSPRATPRVRAGRGREQRPRMSGWGSEKCPRIRTPFSES
;
A
#
# COMPACT_ATOMS: atom_id res chain seq x y z
N MET A 1 -55.01 13.70 -17.71
CA MET A 1 -54.34 12.59 -16.99
C MET A 1 -53.29 13.20 -16.08
N ALA A 2 -53.22 12.81 -14.81
CA ALA A 2 -52.19 13.32 -13.91
C ALA A 2 -50.83 12.68 -14.28
N ALA A 3 -49.78 13.50 -14.37
CA ALA A 3 -48.42 12.99 -14.50
C ALA A 3 -48.04 12.28 -13.19
N ALA A 4 -47.67 11.01 -13.27
CA ALA A 4 -47.15 10.28 -12.12
C ALA A 4 -45.83 10.93 -11.70
N ALA A 5 -45.81 11.58 -10.54
CA ALA A 5 -44.59 12.04 -9.92
C ALA A 5 -43.73 10.83 -9.57
N GLY A 6 -42.75 10.52 -10.41
CA GLY A 6 -41.80 9.45 -10.16
C GLY A 6 -41.10 9.71 -8.84
N VAL A 7 -41.17 8.75 -7.91
CA VAL A 7 -40.47 8.83 -6.62
C VAL A 7 -38.97 8.88 -6.91
N GLY A 8 -38.41 10.09 -6.83
CA GLY A 8 -37.02 10.34 -7.12
C GLY A 8 -36.14 9.66 -6.09
N VAL A 9 -35.59 8.49 -6.42
CA VAL A 9 -34.54 7.85 -5.63
C VAL A 9 -33.36 8.82 -5.59
N ALA A 10 -33.05 9.35 -4.41
CA ALA A 10 -31.95 10.28 -4.23
C ALA A 10 -30.65 9.63 -4.71
N ARG A 11 -29.92 10.29 -5.61
CA ARG A 11 -28.64 9.78 -6.11
C ARG A 11 -27.65 9.69 -4.96
N ARG A 12 -26.96 8.55 -4.84
CA ARG A 12 -25.88 8.36 -3.87
C ARG A 12 -24.74 9.31 -4.21
N ARG A 13 -24.29 10.08 -3.20
CA ARG A 13 -23.25 11.11 -3.32
C ARG A 13 -21.90 10.51 -2.98
N VAL A 14 -20.92 10.69 -3.88
CA VAL A 14 -19.58 10.12 -3.75
C VAL A 14 -18.51 11.21 -3.88
N ALA A 15 -17.71 11.42 -2.83
CA ALA A 15 -16.55 12.29 -2.89
C ALA A 15 -15.33 11.51 -3.44
N CYS A 16 -14.95 11.76 -4.69
CA CYS A 16 -13.80 11.11 -5.33
C CYS A 16 -12.53 11.94 -5.15
N ALA A 17 -11.48 11.37 -4.56
CA ALA A 17 -10.15 11.98 -4.53
C ALA A 17 -9.55 12.03 -5.95
N VAL A 18 -9.37 13.23 -6.51
CA VAL A 18 -8.80 13.47 -7.85
C VAL A 18 -7.46 14.18 -7.70
N SER A 19 -6.37 13.54 -8.15
CA SER A 19 -4.99 14.02 -7.93
C SER A 19 -4.31 14.57 -9.18
N GLY A 20 -5.06 14.80 -10.27
CA GLY A 20 -4.51 15.11 -11.60
C GLY A 20 -3.86 13.91 -12.30
N GLY A 21 -3.87 12.71 -11.68
CA GLY A 21 -3.34 11.47 -12.25
C GLY A 21 -4.41 10.65 -12.98
N VAL A 22 -3.98 9.91 -14.02
CA VAL A 22 -4.84 9.06 -14.86
C VAL A 22 -5.73 8.10 -14.07
N ASP A 23 -5.21 7.52 -12.99
CA ASP A 23 -5.95 6.55 -12.16
C ASP A 23 -7.15 7.21 -11.49
N SER A 24 -6.94 8.36 -10.84
CA SER A 24 -8.02 9.12 -10.20
C SER A 24 -9.03 9.69 -11.19
N ALA A 25 -8.58 10.05 -12.40
CA ALA A 25 -9.47 10.53 -13.47
C ALA A 25 -10.39 9.42 -13.99
N VAL A 26 -9.85 8.21 -14.20
CA VAL A 26 -10.66 7.04 -14.61
C VAL A 26 -11.56 6.58 -13.47
N ALA A 27 -11.13 6.65 -12.22
CA ALA A 27 -11.98 6.33 -11.07
C ALA A 27 -13.21 7.25 -11.00
N ALA A 28 -13.04 8.57 -11.14
CA ALA A 28 -14.15 9.54 -11.20
C ALA A 28 -15.10 9.28 -12.40
N LEU A 29 -14.53 8.99 -13.57
CA LEU A 29 -15.30 8.63 -14.78
C LEU A 29 -16.16 7.37 -14.58
N LEU A 30 -15.60 6.33 -13.96
CA LEU A 30 -16.31 5.07 -13.71
C LEU A 30 -17.48 5.27 -12.72
N LEU A 31 -17.27 6.05 -11.67
CA LEU A 31 -18.32 6.41 -10.71
C LEU A 31 -19.45 7.21 -11.36
N ARG A 32 -19.11 8.20 -12.20
CA ARG A 32 -20.12 8.98 -12.97
C ARG A 32 -20.92 8.06 -13.89
N ARG A 33 -20.26 7.13 -14.60
CA ARG A 33 -20.90 6.15 -15.48
C ARG A 33 -21.81 5.16 -14.75
N ARG A 34 -21.54 4.89 -13.46
CA ARG A 34 -22.43 4.10 -12.58
C ARG A 34 -23.67 4.87 -12.11
N GLY A 35 -23.77 6.17 -12.39
CA GLY A 35 -24.94 7.00 -12.09
C GLY A 35 -24.88 7.73 -10.73
N TYR A 36 -23.76 7.64 -10.02
CA TYR A 36 -23.54 8.35 -8.75
C TYR A 36 -23.39 9.85 -8.94
N GLU A 37 -23.77 10.62 -7.92
CA GLU A 37 -23.49 12.05 -7.85
C GLU A 37 -22.07 12.26 -7.33
N VAL A 38 -21.11 12.37 -8.26
CA VAL A 38 -19.68 12.45 -7.94
C VAL A 38 -19.24 13.90 -7.76
N THR A 39 -18.59 14.20 -6.63
CA THR A 39 -17.79 15.43 -6.46
C THR A 39 -16.31 15.08 -6.49
N GLY A 40 -15.55 15.70 -7.38
CA GLY A 40 -14.09 15.57 -7.44
C GLY A 40 -13.40 16.48 -6.42
N VAL A 41 -12.48 15.93 -5.63
CA VAL A 41 -11.76 16.67 -4.58
C VAL A 41 -10.25 16.55 -4.76
N PHE A 42 -9.55 17.68 -4.91
CA PHE A 42 -8.10 17.77 -4.88
C PHE A 42 -7.60 18.16 -3.49
N MET A 43 -6.56 17.48 -3.02
CA MET A 43 -5.95 17.67 -1.69
C MET A 43 -4.56 18.32 -1.82
N ARG A 44 -4.40 19.54 -1.28
CA ARG A 44 -3.08 20.19 -1.12
C ARG A 44 -2.54 19.86 0.28
N ASN A 45 -1.53 19.00 0.36
CA ASN A 45 -1.04 18.43 1.61
C ASN A 45 0.43 18.77 1.91
N TRP A 46 1.08 19.52 1.02
CA TRP A 46 2.41 20.07 1.20
C TRP A 46 2.41 21.50 0.64
N ASP A 47 3.15 22.42 1.25
CA ASP A 47 3.37 23.72 0.66
C ASP A 47 4.74 23.77 -0.02
N SER A 48 4.76 24.22 -1.28
CA SER A 48 5.99 24.41 -2.04
C SER A 48 6.67 25.74 -1.74
N LEU A 49 6.02 26.65 -0.99
CA LEU A 49 6.63 27.93 -0.60
C LEU A 49 7.75 27.77 0.43
N ASP A 50 7.72 26.69 1.23
CA ASP A 50 8.73 26.39 2.25
C ASP A 50 10.06 25.85 1.66
N GLU A 51 10.09 25.48 0.38
CA GLU A 51 11.25 24.87 -0.28
C GLU A 51 11.53 25.47 -1.66
N ARG A 52 12.81 25.53 -2.05
CA ARG A 52 13.26 26.11 -3.34
C ARG A 52 12.96 25.20 -4.56
N GLY A 53 11.71 24.77 -4.73
CA GLY A 53 11.27 23.84 -5.77
C GLY A 53 10.22 24.44 -6.72
N ALA A 54 10.17 23.91 -7.96
CA ALA A 54 9.12 24.28 -8.91
C ALA A 54 7.76 23.75 -8.45
N CYS A 55 6.70 24.56 -8.57
CA CYS A 55 5.37 24.17 -8.11
C CYS A 55 4.75 23.07 -9.00
N SER A 56 4.84 21.82 -8.54
CA SER A 56 4.14 20.68 -9.15
C SER A 56 2.69 20.57 -8.69
N ALA A 57 2.39 20.99 -7.45
CA ALA A 57 1.07 20.86 -6.85
C ALA A 57 0.00 21.68 -7.60
N ASP A 58 0.32 22.89 -8.04
CA ASP A 58 -0.63 23.73 -8.77
C ASP A 58 -0.95 23.12 -10.15
N ARG A 59 0.03 22.56 -10.87
CA ARG A 59 -0.20 21.84 -12.14
C ARG A 59 -1.04 20.58 -11.96
N ASP A 60 -0.84 19.86 -10.87
CA ASP A 60 -1.64 18.67 -10.54
C ASP A 60 -3.08 19.06 -10.16
N CYS A 61 -3.28 20.23 -9.54
CA CYS A 61 -4.59 20.82 -9.29
C CYS A 61 -5.29 21.27 -10.58
N GLU A 62 -4.56 21.94 -11.48
CA GLU A 62 -5.06 22.36 -12.81
C GLU A 62 -5.55 21.16 -13.64
N ASP A 63 -4.77 20.07 -13.67
CA ASP A 63 -5.17 18.82 -14.34
C ASP A 63 -6.35 18.15 -13.63
N ALA A 64 -6.41 18.13 -12.29
CA ALA A 64 -7.57 17.62 -11.56
C ALA A 64 -8.84 18.42 -11.88
N ALA A 65 -8.75 19.75 -11.92
CA ALA A 65 -9.85 20.63 -12.30
C ALA A 65 -10.26 20.44 -13.77
N ARG A 66 -9.29 20.22 -14.67
CA ARG A 66 -9.54 19.93 -16.10
C ARG A 66 -10.26 18.59 -16.27
N VAL A 67 -9.85 17.56 -15.55
CA VAL A 67 -10.54 16.26 -15.49
C VAL A 67 -11.98 16.46 -15.02
N CYS A 68 -12.21 17.18 -13.93
CA CYS A 68 -13.57 17.38 -13.40
C CYS A 68 -14.46 18.19 -14.36
N ARG A 69 -13.91 19.18 -15.08
CA ARG A 69 -14.63 19.90 -16.15
C ARG A 69 -14.98 18.99 -17.33
N LEU A 70 -14.05 18.17 -17.81
CA LEU A 70 -14.30 17.21 -18.91
C LEU A 70 -15.31 16.13 -18.51
N LEU A 71 -15.29 15.74 -17.25
CA LEU A 71 -16.23 14.80 -16.66
C LEU A 71 -17.52 15.47 -16.20
N ASP A 72 -17.69 16.79 -16.32
CA ASP A 72 -18.88 17.53 -15.90
C ASP A 72 -19.37 17.08 -14.49
N ILE A 73 -18.45 17.22 -13.53
CA ILE A 73 -18.65 16.97 -12.10
C ILE A 73 -18.14 18.16 -11.28
N PRO A 74 -18.76 18.48 -10.13
CA PRO A 74 -18.27 19.52 -9.22
C PRO A 74 -16.82 19.27 -8.80
N PHE A 75 -16.02 20.34 -8.73
CA PHE A 75 -14.64 20.30 -8.27
C PHE A 75 -14.47 21.09 -6.97
N ARG A 76 -13.76 20.52 -6.00
CA ARG A 76 -13.36 21.18 -4.74
C ARG A 76 -11.87 21.02 -4.51
N GLN A 77 -11.25 22.04 -3.94
CA GLN A 77 -9.90 21.99 -3.41
C GLN A 77 -9.96 22.10 -1.88
N VAL A 78 -9.19 21.28 -1.19
CA VAL A 78 -9.04 21.30 0.27
C VAL A 78 -7.55 21.25 0.63
N SER A 79 -7.17 21.91 1.73
CA SER A 79 -5.82 21.88 2.26
C SER A 79 -5.78 20.99 3.50
N PHE A 80 -4.88 19.99 3.51
CA PHE A 80 -4.54 19.21 4.70
C PHE A 80 -3.05 19.30 5.03
N VAL A 81 -2.42 20.45 4.75
CA VAL A 81 -0.99 20.70 5.03
C VAL A 81 -0.68 20.53 6.52
N LYS A 82 -1.57 21.01 7.41
CA LYS A 82 -1.39 20.93 8.87
C LYS A 82 -1.43 19.49 9.36
N GLU A 83 -2.43 18.73 8.90
CA GLU A 83 -2.63 17.32 9.21
C GLU A 83 -1.49 16.47 8.66
N TYR A 84 -1.05 16.71 7.43
CA TYR A 84 0.11 16.02 6.87
C TYR A 84 1.40 16.34 7.65
N TRP A 85 1.62 17.61 8.02
CA TRP A 85 2.80 17.98 8.79
C TRP A 85 2.83 17.30 10.17
N HIS A 86 1.70 17.30 10.88
CA HIS A 86 1.59 16.77 12.23
C HIS A 86 1.49 15.23 12.28
N ASP A 87 0.51 14.64 11.59
CA ASP A 87 0.19 13.20 11.65
C ASP A 87 1.08 12.33 10.72
N VAL A 88 1.89 12.93 9.82
CA VAL A 88 2.72 12.17 8.85
C VAL A 88 4.18 12.60 8.89
N PHE A 89 4.47 13.88 8.68
CA PHE A 89 5.85 14.34 8.49
C PHE A 89 6.65 14.39 9.79
N THR A 90 6.03 14.83 10.88
CA THR A 90 6.64 14.82 12.22
C THR A 90 7.00 13.39 12.64
N ASP A 91 6.09 12.45 12.48
CA ASP A 91 6.35 11.02 12.75
C ASP A 91 7.44 10.44 11.83
N PHE A 92 7.44 10.80 10.54
CA PHE A 92 8.50 10.41 9.61
C PHE A 92 9.90 10.87 10.10
N LEU A 93 10.04 12.13 10.52
CA LEU A 93 11.31 12.64 11.08
C LEU A 93 11.69 11.94 12.39
N ASN A 94 10.73 11.77 13.30
CA ASN A 94 10.92 11.10 14.59
C ASN A 94 11.39 9.64 14.44
N GLU A 95 10.88 8.91 13.43
CA GLU A 95 11.29 7.53 13.19
C GLU A 95 12.70 7.44 12.58
N TYR A 96 13.09 8.40 11.72
CA TYR A 96 14.46 8.51 11.22
C TYR A 96 15.45 8.84 12.34
N GLU A 97 15.14 9.78 13.24
CA GLU A 97 16.01 10.09 14.39
C GLU A 97 16.22 8.86 15.30
N LYS A 98 15.19 8.02 15.46
CA LYS A 98 15.28 6.73 16.16
C LYS A 98 15.86 5.59 15.30
N GLY A 99 16.59 5.92 14.24
CA GLY A 99 17.31 4.96 13.40
C GLY A 99 16.46 4.01 12.57
N ARG A 100 15.16 4.25 12.42
CA ARG A 100 14.26 3.40 11.62
C ARG A 100 14.04 3.99 10.23
N THR A 101 13.55 3.15 9.32
CA THR A 101 13.17 3.58 7.97
C THR A 101 11.64 3.58 7.85
N PRO A 102 10.98 4.70 8.18
CA PRO A 102 9.52 4.81 8.06
C PRO A 102 9.07 4.82 6.60
N ASN A 103 7.80 4.47 6.38
CA ASN A 103 7.12 4.71 5.12
C ASN A 103 6.01 5.77 5.34
N PRO A 104 6.18 6.99 4.82
CA PRO A 104 5.21 8.08 5.02
C PRO A 104 3.91 7.87 4.22
N ASP A 105 3.93 7.11 3.12
CA ASP A 105 2.76 6.91 2.26
C ASP A 105 1.65 6.13 2.98
N ILE A 106 2.04 5.22 3.89
CA ILE A 106 1.14 4.48 4.77
C ILE A 106 0.45 5.41 5.77
N LEU A 107 1.21 6.30 6.42
CA LEU A 107 0.66 7.27 7.37
C LEU A 107 -0.20 8.31 6.65
N CYS A 108 0.24 8.79 5.49
CA CYS A 108 -0.53 9.63 4.57
C CYS A 108 -1.90 9.02 4.22
N ASN A 109 -1.96 7.73 3.89
CA ASN A 109 -3.23 7.06 3.66
C ASN A 109 -4.08 7.04 4.94
N LYS A 110 -3.53 6.55 6.06
CA LYS A 110 -4.23 6.43 7.34
C LYS A 110 -4.78 7.76 7.88
N HIS A 111 -3.97 8.81 7.89
CA HIS A 111 -4.26 10.06 8.59
C HIS A 111 -4.84 11.15 7.68
N VAL A 112 -4.41 11.21 6.41
CA VAL A 112 -4.89 12.23 5.47
C VAL A 112 -5.99 11.66 4.59
N LYS A 113 -5.69 10.69 3.72
CA LYS A 113 -6.67 10.22 2.72
C LYS A 113 -7.88 9.47 3.30
N PHE A 114 -7.71 8.74 4.41
CA PHE A 114 -8.78 7.92 5.02
C PHE A 114 -9.18 8.39 6.43
N LYS A 115 -8.81 9.62 6.82
CA LYS A 115 -9.26 10.25 8.07
C LYS A 115 -9.62 11.71 7.83
N ALA A 116 -8.67 12.58 7.46
CA ALA A 116 -8.96 13.99 7.17
C ALA A 116 -9.91 14.15 5.96
N PHE A 117 -9.57 13.54 4.81
CA PHE A 117 -10.42 13.57 3.61
C PHE A 117 -11.74 12.83 3.81
N PHE A 118 -11.75 11.71 4.53
CA PHE A 118 -12.97 10.98 4.86
C PHE A 118 -13.97 11.87 5.64
N ARG A 119 -13.50 12.52 6.72
CA ARG A 119 -14.32 13.47 7.50
C ARG A 119 -14.78 14.66 6.66
N TYR A 120 -13.89 15.24 5.86
CA TYR A 120 -14.28 16.32 4.94
C TYR A 120 -15.39 15.88 3.96
N ALA A 121 -15.26 14.70 3.36
CA ALA A 121 -16.27 14.15 2.46
C ALA A 121 -17.64 13.97 3.14
N VAL A 122 -17.67 13.38 4.34
CA VAL A 122 -18.90 13.10 5.07
C VAL A 122 -19.49 14.38 5.66
N ASP A 123 -18.71 15.13 6.44
CA ASP A 123 -19.19 16.19 7.31
C ASP A 123 -19.41 17.52 6.56
N HIS A 124 -18.63 17.78 5.50
CA HIS A 124 -18.65 19.07 4.77
C HIS A 124 -19.26 18.97 3.37
N LEU A 125 -19.12 17.84 2.69
CA LEU A 125 -19.76 17.60 1.37
C LEU A 125 -21.06 16.80 1.48
N GLY A 126 -21.38 16.25 2.66
CA GLY A 126 -22.54 15.39 2.84
C GLY A 126 -22.48 14.09 2.03
N ALA A 127 -21.29 13.62 1.66
CA ALA A 127 -21.14 12.45 0.81
C ALA A 127 -21.51 11.17 1.55
N ASP A 128 -22.23 10.28 0.87
CA ASP A 128 -22.64 8.98 1.42
C ASP A 128 -21.45 8.01 1.46
N ALA A 129 -20.54 8.11 0.47
CA ALA A 129 -19.25 7.42 0.44
C ALA A 129 -18.12 8.32 -0.08
N MET A 130 -16.87 7.91 0.15
CA MET A 130 -15.70 8.43 -0.56
C MET A 130 -15.18 7.42 -1.59
N ALA A 131 -14.37 7.88 -2.54
CA ALA A 131 -13.69 7.01 -3.49
C ALA A 131 -12.27 7.48 -3.78
N THR A 132 -11.41 6.54 -4.17
CA THR A 132 -10.01 6.84 -4.52
C THR A 132 -9.55 6.02 -5.71
N GLY A 133 -8.62 6.56 -6.50
CA GLY A 133 -7.95 5.84 -7.59
C GLY A 133 -6.91 4.82 -7.14
N HIS A 134 -7.05 4.19 -5.97
CA HIS A 134 -6.13 3.14 -5.53
C HIS A 134 -6.50 1.79 -6.16
N TYR A 135 -5.47 1.00 -6.48
CA TYR A 135 -5.60 -0.40 -6.88
C TYR A 135 -5.71 -1.27 -5.63
N ALA A 136 -6.93 -1.41 -5.12
CA ALA A 136 -7.30 -2.33 -4.05
C ALA A 136 -8.79 -2.70 -4.20
N ARG A 137 -9.27 -3.67 -3.42
CA ARG A 137 -10.71 -4.01 -3.32
C ARG A 137 -11.12 -4.07 -1.85
N THR A 138 -12.40 -3.96 -1.60
CA THR A 138 -13.02 -4.30 -0.30
C THR A 138 -13.71 -5.66 -0.40
N SER A 139 -14.16 -6.21 0.72
CA SER A 139 -15.14 -7.32 0.74
C SER A 139 -16.60 -6.83 0.65
N LEU A 140 -16.81 -5.62 0.10
CA LEU A 140 -18.12 -5.08 -0.21
C LEU A 140 -18.16 -4.77 -1.70
N GLU A 141 -19.29 -5.02 -2.34
CA GLU A 141 -19.63 -4.44 -3.63
C GLU A 141 -20.01 -2.95 -3.47
N ASP A 142 -19.92 -2.17 -4.55
CA ASP A 142 -20.12 -0.71 -4.55
C ASP A 142 -21.41 -0.26 -3.83
N GLU A 143 -22.54 -0.95 -4.01
CA GLU A 143 -23.83 -0.57 -3.41
C GLU A 143 -23.91 -0.87 -1.90
N GLU A 144 -23.28 -1.96 -1.45
CA GLU A 144 -23.29 -2.38 -0.04
C GLU A 144 -22.56 -1.36 0.87
N VAL A 145 -21.70 -0.52 0.27
CA VAL A 145 -21.03 0.61 0.93
C VAL A 145 -22.05 1.63 1.46
N PHE A 146 -23.17 1.83 0.75
CA PHE A 146 -24.21 2.79 1.15
C PHE A 146 -25.25 2.23 2.15
N GLU A 147 -25.16 0.94 2.47
CA GLU A 147 -26.00 0.27 3.47
C GLU A 147 -25.34 0.24 4.86
N GLN A 148 -24.04 0.56 4.94
CA GLN A 148 -23.28 0.57 6.19
C GLN A 148 -23.72 1.72 7.12
N LYS A 149 -24.68 1.44 8.01
CA LYS A 149 -25.00 2.36 9.11
C LYS A 149 -23.79 2.52 10.02
N TYR A 150 -23.36 3.76 10.24
CA TYR A 150 -22.35 4.08 11.25
C TYR A 150 -22.96 3.86 12.64
N ILE A 151 -22.45 2.85 13.34
CA ILE A 151 -22.74 2.62 14.76
C ILE A 151 -21.50 3.15 15.52
N PRO A 152 -21.63 4.26 16.27
CA PRO A 152 -20.55 4.73 17.12
C PRO A 152 -20.15 3.64 18.12
N ARG A 153 -18.85 3.47 18.38
CA ARG A 153 -18.40 2.52 19.41
C ARG A 153 -19.01 2.91 20.77
N PRO A 154 -19.70 1.99 21.48
CA PRO A 154 -20.19 2.27 22.82
C PRO A 154 -19.00 2.53 23.74
N GLN A 155 -19.03 3.63 24.50
CA GLN A 155 -17.93 4.08 25.37
C GLN A 155 -17.87 3.33 26.72
N GLY A 156 -18.49 2.15 26.81
CA GLY A 156 -18.64 1.38 28.05
C GLY A 156 -17.43 0.51 28.40
N LEU A 157 -17.22 0.31 29.72
CA LEU A 157 -16.18 -0.60 30.24
C LEU A 157 -16.44 -2.07 29.83
N PHE A 158 -17.71 -2.46 29.73
CA PHE A 158 -18.15 -3.79 29.30
C PHE A 158 -18.18 -3.86 27.77
N ARG A 159 -17.06 -4.27 27.19
CA ARG A 159 -16.99 -4.66 25.78
C ARG A 159 -17.80 -5.94 25.58
N ASN A 160 -18.94 -5.86 24.89
CA ASN A 160 -19.49 -7.01 24.20
C ASN A 160 -18.49 -7.45 23.12
N ARG A 161 -17.68 -8.47 23.44
CA ARG A 161 -16.60 -8.99 22.58
C ARG A 161 -17.10 -9.63 21.26
N PHE A 162 -18.40 -9.55 21.00
CA PHE A 162 -19.11 -10.13 19.86
C PHE A 162 -19.82 -9.08 18.97
N GLU A 163 -19.76 -7.78 19.32
CA GLU A 163 -20.41 -6.69 18.56
C GLU A 163 -19.50 -6.05 17.51
N VAL A 164 -18.98 -6.85 16.58
CA VAL A 164 -18.49 -6.37 15.27
C VAL A 164 -18.97 -7.31 14.16
N ARG A 165 -20.27 -7.28 13.83
CA ARG A 165 -20.85 -8.22 12.85
C ARG A 165 -20.55 -7.88 11.38
N ASN A 166 -20.23 -6.61 11.06
CA ASN A 166 -19.97 -6.17 9.67
C ASN A 166 -18.54 -5.60 9.51
N ALA A 167 -17.50 -6.41 9.73
CA ALA A 167 -16.11 -6.00 9.46
C ALA A 167 -15.76 -6.16 7.97
N VAL A 168 -15.49 -5.05 7.28
CA VAL A 168 -15.11 -5.03 5.86
C VAL A 168 -13.62 -5.33 5.74
N ARG A 169 -13.28 -6.26 4.85
CA ARG A 169 -11.89 -6.68 4.61
C ARG A 169 -11.26 -5.87 3.47
N LEU A 170 -9.93 -5.70 3.51
CA LEU A 170 -9.15 -5.09 2.44
C LEU A 170 -8.52 -6.21 1.59
N LEU A 171 -8.96 -6.29 0.34
CA LEU A 171 -8.59 -7.33 -0.63
C LEU A 171 -7.60 -6.79 -1.67
N GLN A 172 -6.74 -7.67 -2.20
CA GLN A 172 -5.77 -7.32 -3.25
C GLN A 172 -6.48 -6.94 -4.56
N ALA A 173 -5.86 -6.03 -5.31
CA ALA A 173 -6.31 -5.71 -6.66
C ALA A 173 -6.19 -6.91 -7.62
N ALA A 174 -6.92 -6.85 -8.74
CA ALA A 174 -6.71 -7.77 -9.86
C ALA A 174 -5.32 -7.58 -10.50
N ASP A 175 -4.80 -6.34 -10.53
CA ASP A 175 -3.44 -6.03 -10.97
C ASP A 175 -2.45 -6.27 -9.82
N THR A 176 -1.82 -7.43 -9.79
CA THR A 176 -0.86 -7.81 -8.74
C THR A 176 0.44 -6.99 -8.75
N VAL A 177 0.73 -6.29 -9.86
CA VAL A 177 1.90 -5.41 -10.01
C VAL A 177 1.60 -4.01 -9.48
N LYS A 178 0.35 -3.56 -9.57
CA LYS A 178 -0.12 -2.27 -9.02
C LYS A 178 -0.85 -2.38 -7.68
N ASP A 179 -1.06 -3.57 -7.14
CA ASP A 179 -1.69 -3.84 -5.84
C ASP A 179 -1.17 -2.92 -4.70
N GLN A 180 -2.00 -1.96 -4.31
CA GLN A 180 -1.67 -0.91 -3.33
C GLN A 180 -2.09 -1.26 -1.91
N THR A 181 -2.60 -2.47 -1.64
CA THR A 181 -2.98 -2.91 -0.29
C THR A 181 -1.86 -2.76 0.75
N PHE A 182 -0.59 -2.90 0.35
CA PHE A 182 0.58 -2.62 1.19
C PHE A 182 0.60 -1.19 1.76
N PHE A 183 0.14 -0.20 1.01
CA PHE A 183 0.08 1.20 1.46
C PHE A 183 -1.21 1.52 2.21
N LEU A 184 -2.25 0.69 2.05
CA LEU A 184 -3.57 0.86 2.67
C LEU A 184 -3.73 0.05 3.96
N SER A 185 -2.72 -0.71 4.41
CA SER A 185 -2.87 -1.64 5.53
C SER A 185 -2.84 -1.03 6.95
N GLN A 186 -2.92 0.30 7.05
CA GLN A 186 -3.38 0.99 8.28
C GLN A 186 -4.63 1.86 8.08
N VAL A 187 -5.41 1.66 7.01
CA VAL A 187 -6.68 2.37 6.83
C VAL A 187 -7.64 2.05 8.00
N PRO A 188 -8.32 3.05 8.59
CA PRO A 188 -9.34 2.82 9.61
C PRO A 188 -10.56 2.07 9.07
N GLN A 189 -11.12 1.16 9.87
CA GLN A 189 -12.32 0.38 9.49
C GLN A 189 -13.54 1.26 9.16
N GLU A 190 -13.67 2.39 9.87
CA GLU A 190 -14.71 3.42 9.67
C GLU A 190 -14.71 3.96 8.23
N ALA A 191 -13.55 4.42 7.75
CA ALA A 191 -13.40 4.92 6.39
C ALA A 191 -13.46 3.79 5.35
N LEU A 192 -12.89 2.61 5.65
CA LEU A 192 -12.92 1.47 4.72
C LEU A 192 -14.35 1.01 4.41
N ARG A 193 -15.24 1.01 5.41
CA ARG A 193 -16.68 0.69 5.24
C ARG A 193 -17.40 1.62 4.26
N ARG A 194 -16.89 2.84 4.09
CA ARG A 194 -17.50 3.92 3.28
C ARG A 194 -16.57 4.37 2.15
N THR A 195 -15.67 3.49 1.68
CA THR A 195 -14.77 3.76 0.55
C THR A 195 -15.01 2.82 -0.62
N ILE A 196 -15.15 3.38 -1.82
CA ILE A 196 -15.17 2.66 -3.10
C ILE A 196 -13.77 2.70 -3.75
N PHE A 197 -13.35 1.58 -4.36
CA PHE A 197 -12.12 1.48 -5.16
C PHE A 197 -12.42 1.10 -6.62
N PRO A 198 -12.79 2.06 -7.50
CA PRO A 198 -13.29 1.75 -8.85
C PRO A 198 -12.30 1.02 -9.76
N LEU A 199 -11.00 1.06 -9.45
CA LEU A 199 -9.94 0.42 -10.22
C LEU A 199 -9.58 -0.99 -9.73
N GLY A 200 -10.18 -1.46 -8.63
CA GLY A 200 -9.78 -2.70 -7.95
C GLY A 200 -9.83 -3.97 -8.82
N GLY A 201 -10.73 -4.01 -9.79
CA GLY A 201 -10.87 -5.10 -10.76
C GLY A 201 -10.11 -4.89 -12.09
N LEU A 202 -9.37 -3.79 -12.26
CA LEU A 202 -8.80 -3.39 -13.55
C LEU A 202 -7.26 -3.43 -13.55
N THR A 203 -6.67 -3.72 -14.72
CA THR A 203 -5.23 -3.59 -14.93
C THR A 203 -4.86 -2.17 -15.36
N LYS A 204 -3.64 -1.73 -15.03
CA LYS A 204 -3.14 -0.39 -15.42
C LYS A 204 -3.21 -0.13 -16.92
N GLY A 205 -2.96 -1.16 -17.74
CA GLY A 205 -3.08 -1.08 -19.19
C GLY A 205 -4.51 -0.78 -19.63
N PHE A 206 -5.49 -1.45 -19.03
CA PHE A 206 -6.91 -1.21 -19.31
C PHE A 206 -7.38 0.16 -18.81
N VAL A 207 -6.94 0.61 -17.63
CA VAL A 207 -7.19 1.97 -17.12
C VAL A 207 -6.68 3.03 -18.10
N LYS A 208 -5.47 2.86 -18.65
CA LYS A 208 -4.95 3.77 -19.70
C LYS A 208 -5.79 3.73 -20.99
N LYS A 209 -6.29 2.56 -21.41
CA LYS A 209 -7.18 2.41 -22.57
C LYS A 209 -8.50 3.18 -22.35
N ILE A 210 -9.12 3.04 -21.18
CA ILE A 210 -10.33 3.81 -20.81
C ILE A 210 -10.06 5.31 -20.89
N ALA A 211 -8.95 5.79 -20.31
CA ALA A 211 -8.58 7.20 -20.36
C ALA A 211 -8.43 7.72 -21.80
N ALA A 212 -7.75 6.95 -22.67
CA ALA A 212 -7.53 7.31 -24.07
C ALA A 212 -8.84 7.46 -24.85
N GLN A 213 -9.78 6.54 -24.61
CA GLN A 213 -11.10 6.49 -25.25
C GLN A 213 -12.07 7.59 -24.75
N ASN A 214 -11.77 8.28 -23.65
CA ASN A 214 -12.65 9.27 -23.02
C ASN A 214 -12.04 10.69 -23.01
N GLY A 215 -11.14 11.00 -23.94
CA GLY A 215 -10.54 12.35 -24.06
C GLY A 215 -9.56 12.73 -22.94
N LEU A 216 -9.23 11.82 -22.02
CA LEU A 216 -8.30 12.04 -20.89
C LEU A 216 -6.82 11.93 -21.33
N GLN A 217 -6.50 12.38 -22.55
CA GLN A 217 -5.16 12.27 -23.16
C GLN A 217 -4.09 13.09 -22.42
N HIS A 218 -4.47 14.21 -21.81
CA HIS A 218 -3.55 15.07 -21.06
C HIS A 218 -2.96 14.35 -19.81
N VAL A 219 -3.77 13.61 -19.05
CA VAL A 219 -3.29 12.82 -17.90
C VAL A 219 -2.56 11.54 -18.29
N LEU A 220 -2.66 11.07 -19.54
CA LEU A 220 -1.92 9.89 -20.03
C LEU A 220 -0.42 10.15 -20.22
N GLN A 221 -0.06 11.41 -20.52
CA GLN A 221 1.33 11.83 -20.69
C GLN A 221 2.05 12.08 -19.34
N ARG A 222 1.28 12.19 -18.24
CA ARG A 222 1.84 12.36 -16.90
C ARG A 222 2.60 11.11 -16.48
N LYS A 223 3.85 11.30 -16.04
CA LYS A 223 4.63 10.25 -15.35
C LYS A 223 3.98 9.98 -14.00
N GLU A 224 3.99 8.72 -13.56
CA GLU A 224 3.48 8.35 -12.23
C GLU A 224 4.26 9.09 -11.13
N SER A 225 3.55 9.55 -10.11
CA SER A 225 4.12 10.19 -8.93
C SER A 225 4.92 9.16 -8.14
N MET A 226 6.24 9.31 -8.15
CA MET A 226 7.20 8.47 -7.43
C MET A 226 7.98 9.35 -6.46
N GLY A 227 8.25 8.86 -5.26
CA GLY A 227 8.82 9.65 -4.15
C GLY A 227 7.84 9.68 -2.98
N ILE A 228 8.15 10.49 -1.96
CA ILE A 228 7.28 10.67 -0.80
C ILE A 228 5.99 11.34 -1.25
N CYS A 229 4.83 10.85 -0.80
CA CYS A 229 3.53 11.43 -1.15
C CYS A 229 3.50 12.95 -0.91
N PHE A 230 2.98 13.71 -1.87
CA PHE A 230 2.88 15.19 -1.87
C PHE A 230 4.17 16.01 -1.85
N ILE A 231 5.30 15.48 -1.36
CA ILE A 231 6.63 16.13 -1.40
C ILE A 231 7.33 15.91 -2.75
N GLY A 232 7.06 14.77 -3.40
CA GLY A 232 7.56 14.46 -4.75
C GLY A 232 8.99 13.91 -4.79
N LYS A 233 9.70 14.17 -5.88
CA LYS A 233 11.06 13.64 -6.13
C LYS A 233 12.12 14.56 -5.53
N ARG A 234 12.69 14.15 -4.39
CA ARG A 234 13.82 14.81 -3.71
C ARG A 234 15.00 13.83 -3.55
N HIS A 235 16.21 14.35 -3.37
CA HIS A 235 17.34 13.56 -2.87
C HIS A 235 17.16 13.38 -1.36
N LEU A 236 16.88 12.14 -0.92
CA LEU A 236 16.40 11.88 0.45
C LEU A 236 17.38 12.35 1.54
N GLU A 237 18.68 12.12 1.35
CA GLU A 237 19.72 12.56 2.29
C GLU A 237 19.72 14.08 2.46
N SER A 238 19.81 14.82 1.35
CA SER A 238 19.81 16.30 1.36
C SER A 238 18.50 16.88 1.85
N PHE A 239 17.40 16.13 1.76
CA PHE A 239 16.10 16.48 2.32
C PHE A 239 16.05 16.26 3.84
N LEU A 240 16.47 15.09 4.34
CA LEU A 240 16.53 14.80 5.78
C LEU A 240 17.47 15.77 6.52
N LEU A 241 18.61 16.14 5.92
CA LEU A 241 19.59 17.08 6.50
C LEU A 241 19.08 18.53 6.62
N GLN A 242 17.94 18.88 6.03
CA GLN A 242 17.28 20.18 6.26
C GLN A 242 16.50 20.22 7.58
N TYR A 243 16.14 19.06 8.14
CA TYR A 243 15.29 18.92 9.33
C TYR A 243 15.99 18.23 10.50
N LEU A 244 16.84 17.24 10.22
CA LEU A 244 17.57 16.47 11.22
C LEU A 244 19.02 16.95 11.31
N ARG A 245 19.49 17.24 12.53
CA ARG A 245 20.88 17.63 12.77
C ARG A 245 21.81 16.44 12.46
N PRO A 246 22.87 16.62 11.65
CA PRO A 246 23.89 15.59 11.44
C PRO A 246 24.49 15.12 12.77
N ARG A 247 24.75 13.82 12.88
CA ARG A 247 25.47 13.19 13.99
C ARG A 247 26.52 12.26 13.38
N PRO A 248 27.74 12.76 13.10
CA PRO A 248 28.75 11.96 12.44
C PRO A 248 29.10 10.69 13.22
N GLY A 249 29.43 9.62 12.50
CA GLY A 249 29.77 8.32 13.04
C GLY A 249 30.57 7.48 12.05
N ASN A 250 30.97 6.28 12.44
CA ASN A 250 31.86 5.44 11.65
C ASN A 250 31.12 4.32 10.91
N PHE A 251 31.66 3.92 9.76
CA PHE A 251 31.37 2.60 9.19
C PHE A 251 32.29 1.56 9.82
N VAL A 252 31.72 0.55 10.46
CA VAL A 252 32.47 -0.50 11.18
C VAL A 252 32.18 -1.86 10.53
N SER A 253 33.24 -2.57 10.15
CA SER A 253 33.16 -3.94 9.64
C SER A 253 32.62 -4.90 10.69
N VAL A 254 31.71 -5.81 10.33
CA VAL A 254 31.24 -6.88 11.23
C VAL A 254 32.13 -8.13 11.24
N GLU A 255 33.10 -8.23 10.34
CA GLU A 255 34.01 -9.38 10.28
C GLU A 255 35.22 -9.22 11.19
N ASP A 256 35.78 -8.00 11.26
CA ASP A 256 37.04 -7.70 11.94
C ASP A 256 37.00 -6.41 12.79
N HIS A 257 35.82 -5.80 12.96
CA HIS A 257 35.60 -4.58 13.73
C HIS A 257 36.44 -3.35 13.32
N LYS A 258 37.05 -3.36 12.13
CA LYS A 258 37.80 -2.21 11.62
C LYS A 258 36.87 -1.07 11.20
N VAL A 259 37.30 0.16 11.48
CA VAL A 259 36.70 1.36 10.90
C VAL A 259 37.10 1.47 9.42
N LEU A 260 36.10 1.54 8.54
CA LEU A 260 36.27 1.59 7.09
C LEU A 260 36.08 3.01 6.51
N GLY A 261 35.51 3.93 7.28
CA GLY A 261 35.22 5.30 6.88
C GLY A 261 34.22 5.98 7.82
N THR A 262 33.75 7.17 7.46
CA THR A 262 32.81 7.96 8.26
C THR A 262 31.57 8.39 7.46
N HIS A 263 30.51 8.80 8.16
CA HIS A 263 29.27 9.29 7.58
C HIS A 263 28.67 10.46 8.37
N GLN A 264 27.69 11.18 7.81
CA GLN A 264 27.03 12.32 8.46
C GLN A 264 25.92 11.96 9.46
N GLY A 265 25.40 10.73 9.43
CA GLY A 265 24.40 10.26 10.40
C GLY A 265 23.84 8.88 10.10
N CYS A 266 23.71 8.03 11.12
CA CYS A 266 23.17 6.67 10.99
C CYS A 266 21.70 6.64 10.50
N PHE A 267 20.95 7.74 10.66
CA PHE A 267 19.60 7.88 10.12
C PHE A 267 19.56 7.93 8.58
N LEU A 268 20.66 8.27 7.90
CA LEU A 268 20.75 8.31 6.43
C LEU A 268 20.80 6.92 5.77
N PHE A 269 20.92 5.85 6.57
CA PHE A 269 21.15 4.49 6.10
C PHE A 269 20.01 3.54 6.46
N THR A 270 19.62 2.70 5.52
CA THR A 270 18.66 1.60 5.72
C THR A 270 19.38 0.25 5.69
N LEU A 271 18.91 -0.75 6.44
CA LEU A 271 19.51 -2.08 6.42
C LEU A 271 19.45 -2.68 4.99
N GLY A 272 20.54 -3.30 4.55
CA GLY A 272 20.77 -3.78 3.19
C GLY A 272 21.02 -2.70 2.12
N GLN A 273 21.14 -1.43 2.50
CA GLN A 273 21.64 -0.39 1.61
C GLN A 273 23.16 -0.56 1.40
N GLY A 274 23.62 -0.38 0.16
CA GLY A 274 25.06 -0.28 -0.10
C GLY A 274 25.61 0.99 0.53
N ALA A 275 26.62 0.86 1.40
CA ALA A 275 27.19 1.95 2.20
C ALA A 275 28.00 2.96 1.37
N LYS A 276 28.43 2.58 0.15
CA LYS A 276 29.18 3.43 -0.82
C LYS A 276 30.43 4.10 -0.21
N ILE A 277 31.16 3.36 0.63
CA ILE A 277 32.39 3.82 1.27
C ILE A 277 33.48 4.00 0.22
N GLY A 278 34.11 5.18 0.20
CA GLY A 278 35.17 5.50 -0.75
C GLY A 278 36.44 4.68 -0.52
N GLY A 279 37.16 4.34 -1.60
CA GLY A 279 38.44 3.62 -1.55
C GLY A 279 38.35 2.10 -1.42
N LEU A 280 37.17 1.54 -1.14
CA LEU A 280 36.95 0.09 -1.12
C LEU A 280 36.65 -0.45 -2.53
N ARG A 281 37.18 -1.63 -2.86
CA ARG A 281 36.95 -2.30 -4.16
C ARG A 281 35.59 -3.00 -4.20
N ASP A 282 35.27 -3.73 -3.13
CA ASP A 282 34.06 -4.53 -3.03
C ASP A 282 32.86 -3.72 -2.49
N PRO A 283 31.62 -4.08 -2.85
CA PRO A 283 30.44 -3.41 -2.32
C PRO A 283 30.16 -3.84 -0.88
N TRP A 284 30.12 -2.86 0.03
CA TRP A 284 29.75 -3.06 1.44
C TRP A 284 28.29 -2.68 1.70
N TYR A 285 27.60 -3.44 2.54
CA TYR A 285 26.18 -3.30 2.85
C TYR A 285 25.92 -3.10 4.33
N VAL A 286 25.00 -2.21 4.66
CA VAL A 286 24.61 -1.89 6.05
C VAL A 286 23.85 -3.05 6.67
N VAL A 287 24.32 -3.58 7.81
CA VAL A 287 23.73 -4.73 8.51
C VAL A 287 23.07 -4.37 9.84
N GLU A 288 23.63 -3.41 10.57
CA GLU A 288 23.13 -2.96 11.87
C GLU A 288 23.52 -1.49 12.10
N LYS A 289 22.86 -0.82 13.04
CA LYS A 289 23.12 0.59 13.37
C LYS A 289 23.02 0.76 14.88
N ASP A 290 24.06 1.28 15.53
CA ASP A 290 23.99 1.62 16.95
C ASP A 290 23.74 3.12 17.10
N LEU A 291 22.65 3.47 17.78
CA LEU A 291 22.27 4.85 18.05
C LEU A 291 23.05 5.47 19.21
N ASN A 292 23.68 4.63 20.06
CA ASN A 292 24.41 5.07 21.23
C ASN A 292 25.83 5.54 20.86
N SER A 293 26.55 4.76 20.03
CA SER A 293 27.85 5.18 19.49
C SER A 293 27.74 6.02 18.22
N GLY A 294 26.62 5.90 17.48
CA GLY A 294 26.42 6.52 16.18
C GLY A 294 26.94 5.71 15.00
N ASP A 295 27.55 4.54 15.25
CA ASP A 295 28.17 3.72 14.20
C ASP A 295 27.17 2.96 13.34
N VAL A 296 27.54 2.77 12.08
CA VAL A 296 26.83 1.95 11.10
C VAL A 296 27.68 0.71 10.79
N PHE A 297 27.19 -0.44 11.22
CA PHE A 297 27.84 -1.70 10.96
C PHE A 297 27.60 -2.16 9.52
N VAL A 298 28.67 -2.62 8.85
CA VAL A 298 28.66 -3.01 7.44
C VAL A 298 29.33 -4.37 7.23
N ALA A 299 28.90 -5.08 6.19
CA ALA A 299 29.45 -6.36 5.78
C ALA A 299 29.80 -6.37 4.27
N PRO A 300 30.78 -7.18 3.84
CA PRO A 300 31.17 -7.25 2.44
C PRO A 300 30.22 -8.13 1.63
N GLY A 301 29.91 -7.70 0.41
CA GLY A 301 29.11 -8.47 -0.53
C GLY A 301 27.60 -8.50 -0.23
N PRO A 302 26.77 -8.77 -1.24
CA PRO A 302 25.33 -8.65 -1.11
C PRO A 302 24.70 -9.71 -0.21
N ASP A 303 25.28 -10.91 -0.08
CA ASP A 303 24.62 -12.07 0.55
C ASP A 303 25.28 -12.51 1.87
N HIS A 304 26.01 -11.61 2.53
CA HIS A 304 26.64 -11.86 3.83
C HIS A 304 25.61 -12.29 4.91
N PRO A 305 25.88 -13.33 5.73
CA PRO A 305 24.92 -13.88 6.69
C PRO A 305 24.31 -12.86 7.67
N ALA A 306 25.06 -11.83 8.09
CA ALA A 306 24.55 -10.79 9.01
C ALA A 306 23.39 -9.95 8.42
N LEU A 307 23.21 -9.93 7.10
CA LEU A 307 22.06 -9.31 6.44
C LEU A 307 20.74 -10.08 6.62
N TYR A 308 20.80 -11.35 7.04
CA TYR A 308 19.64 -12.22 7.13
C TYR A 308 19.12 -12.31 8.57
N ARG A 309 17.79 -12.23 8.70
CA ARG A 309 17.07 -12.39 9.98
C ARG A 309 15.82 -13.23 9.74
N ASP A 310 15.48 -14.08 10.70
CA ASP A 310 14.30 -14.95 10.69
C ASP A 310 13.23 -14.48 11.72
N LEU A 311 13.64 -13.91 12.86
CA LEU A 311 12.76 -13.49 13.95
C LEU A 311 12.72 -11.97 14.16
N LEU A 312 11.51 -11.39 14.21
CA LEU A 312 11.27 -9.97 14.49
C LEU A 312 10.10 -9.78 15.46
N ARG A 313 10.21 -8.83 16.39
CA ARG A 313 9.08 -8.39 17.22
C ARG A 313 8.43 -7.18 16.60
N THR A 314 7.15 -6.97 16.85
CA THR A 314 6.42 -5.79 16.41
C THR A 314 6.09 -4.88 17.59
N GLY A 315 5.73 -3.61 17.33
CA GLY A 315 4.88 -2.84 18.24
C GLY A 315 3.44 -3.40 18.25
N ARG A 316 2.51 -2.69 18.89
CA ARG A 316 1.09 -3.05 18.81
C ARG A 316 0.62 -3.06 17.36
N VAL A 317 0.00 -4.16 16.94
CA VAL A 317 -0.42 -4.37 15.55
C VAL A 317 -1.70 -3.58 15.23
N HIS A 318 -1.76 -2.93 14.06
CA HIS A 318 -3.02 -2.41 13.52
C HIS A 318 -3.75 -3.52 12.76
N TRP A 319 -4.92 -3.90 13.26
CA TRP A 319 -5.84 -4.81 12.60
C TRP A 319 -6.87 -3.99 11.84
N ILE A 320 -7.01 -4.19 10.52
CA ILE A 320 -8.05 -3.49 9.73
C ILE A 320 -9.42 -3.80 10.31
N THR A 321 -9.70 -5.07 10.61
CA THR A 321 -10.91 -5.59 11.27
C THR A 321 -11.04 -5.19 12.75
N GLU A 322 -10.24 -4.24 13.21
CA GLU A 322 -10.12 -3.69 14.57
C GLU A 322 -9.61 -4.68 15.65
N GLU A 323 -9.97 -5.96 15.53
CA GLU A 323 -9.54 -7.05 16.41
C GLU A 323 -8.65 -8.07 15.65
N PRO A 324 -7.71 -8.74 16.36
CA PRO A 324 -6.94 -9.85 15.81
C PRO A 324 -7.81 -11.05 15.39
N PRO A 325 -7.40 -11.85 14.39
CA PRO A 325 -8.09 -13.07 13.98
C PRO A 325 -8.34 -14.01 15.16
N ALA A 326 -9.56 -14.53 15.28
CA ALA A 326 -9.96 -15.41 16.38
C ALA A 326 -9.00 -16.59 16.58
N ARG A 327 -8.48 -17.17 15.47
CA ARG A 327 -7.47 -18.22 15.50
C ARG A 327 -6.17 -17.79 16.20
N LEU A 328 -5.63 -16.61 15.87
CA LEU A 328 -4.44 -16.07 16.52
C LEU A 328 -4.68 -15.73 18.00
N VAL A 329 -5.91 -15.34 18.37
CA VAL A 329 -6.28 -15.10 19.78
C VAL A 329 -6.37 -16.40 20.57
N HIS A 330 -6.93 -17.45 19.98
CA HIS A 330 -7.13 -18.78 20.56
C HIS A 330 -5.82 -19.57 20.64
N ASP A 331 -5.22 -19.86 19.49
CA ASP A 331 -4.03 -20.71 19.34
C ASP A 331 -2.74 -20.02 19.82
N LYS A 332 -2.79 -18.70 20.06
CA LYS A 332 -1.65 -17.77 20.23
C LYS A 332 -0.66 -17.71 19.07
N MET A 333 -0.72 -18.65 18.13
CA MET A 333 0.11 -18.71 16.93
C MET A 333 -0.74 -18.85 15.67
N MET A 334 -0.24 -18.38 14.53
CA MET A 334 -0.94 -18.52 13.25
C MET A 334 0.02 -18.43 12.06
N GLU A 335 -0.11 -19.33 11.10
CA GLU A 335 0.60 -19.24 9.82
C GLU A 335 0.06 -18.10 8.95
N CYS A 336 0.95 -17.41 8.24
CA CYS A 336 0.63 -16.27 7.40
C CYS A 336 1.63 -16.14 6.25
N ARG A 337 1.44 -15.12 5.40
CA ARG A 337 2.48 -14.66 4.48
C ARG A 337 2.80 -13.18 4.72
N VAL A 338 4.08 -12.82 4.75
CA VAL A 338 4.54 -11.46 5.06
C VAL A 338 5.31 -10.87 3.88
N ARG A 339 5.10 -9.57 3.64
CA ARG A 339 5.78 -8.74 2.64
C ARG A 339 6.41 -7.56 3.38
N TRP A 340 7.75 -7.56 3.50
CA TRP A 340 8.45 -6.50 4.23
C TRP A 340 8.50 -5.16 3.50
N ARG A 341 8.63 -5.20 2.16
CA ARG A 341 8.62 -4.01 1.29
C ARG A 341 7.62 -4.23 0.16
N HIS A 342 6.98 -3.17 -0.34
CA HIS A 342 5.92 -3.24 -1.35
C HIS A 342 6.22 -4.17 -2.55
N GLN A 343 7.46 -4.19 -3.05
CA GLN A 343 7.89 -5.01 -4.19
C GLN A 343 8.44 -6.40 -3.83
N MET A 344 8.49 -6.77 -2.55
CA MET A 344 8.93 -8.11 -2.15
C MET A 344 7.83 -9.16 -2.38
N ALA A 345 8.27 -10.37 -2.72
CA ALA A 345 7.42 -11.56 -2.69
C ALA A 345 6.88 -11.80 -1.27
N LEU A 346 5.73 -12.46 -1.19
CA LEU A 346 5.12 -12.89 0.06
C LEU A 346 5.87 -14.11 0.61
N ALA A 347 6.56 -13.94 1.74
CA ALA A 347 7.29 -15.00 2.43
C ALA A 347 6.40 -15.72 3.46
N PRO A 348 6.44 -17.06 3.58
CA PRO A 348 5.71 -17.77 4.64
C PRO A 348 6.33 -17.49 6.02
N CYS A 349 5.49 -17.15 6.99
CA CYS A 349 5.89 -16.86 8.37
C CYS A 349 4.85 -17.37 9.37
N VAL A 350 5.28 -17.59 10.61
CA VAL A 350 4.41 -17.83 11.78
C VAL A 350 4.33 -16.54 12.59
N LEU A 351 3.12 -16.12 12.95
CA LEU A 351 2.86 -15.07 13.91
C LEU A 351 2.64 -15.68 15.30
N THR A 352 3.18 -15.06 16.34
CA THR A 352 2.87 -15.38 17.75
C THR A 352 2.42 -14.13 18.49
N LEU A 353 1.23 -14.14 19.09
CA LEU A 353 0.61 -12.97 19.74
C LEU A 353 1.02 -12.86 21.22
N ASN A 354 1.59 -11.72 21.59
CA ASN A 354 1.99 -11.37 22.95
C ASN A 354 0.84 -10.66 23.71
N GLN A 355 0.93 -10.64 25.04
CA GLN A 355 -0.09 -10.05 25.93
C GLN A 355 -0.24 -8.52 25.79
N ASP A 356 0.82 -7.81 25.39
CA ASP A 356 0.84 -6.36 25.15
C ASP A 356 0.18 -5.94 23.80
N GLY A 357 -0.21 -6.92 22.98
CA GLY A 357 -0.71 -6.73 21.62
C GLY A 357 0.39 -6.61 20.56
N SER A 358 1.66 -6.83 20.93
CA SER A 358 2.73 -7.09 19.95
C SER A 358 2.65 -8.51 19.40
N VAL A 359 3.33 -8.72 18.28
CA VAL A 359 3.44 -10.02 17.62
C VAL A 359 4.92 -10.33 17.39
N TRP A 360 5.31 -11.59 17.52
CA TRP A 360 6.55 -12.10 16.94
C TRP A 360 6.26 -12.65 15.55
N VAL A 361 7.14 -12.33 14.59
CA VAL A 361 7.08 -12.79 13.21
C VAL A 361 8.29 -13.67 12.98
N THR A 362 8.07 -14.96 12.78
CA THR A 362 9.11 -15.95 12.49
C THR A 362 9.01 -16.38 11.04
N ALA A 363 9.97 -15.98 10.21
CA ALA A 363 10.06 -16.38 8.82
C ALA A 363 10.52 -17.84 8.69
N VAL A 364 9.85 -18.63 7.84
CA VAL A 364 10.22 -20.05 7.62
C VAL A 364 11.59 -20.18 6.94
N LYS A 365 12.04 -19.14 6.24
CA LYS A 365 13.41 -18.98 5.73
C LYS A 365 13.94 -17.60 6.14
N PRO A 366 15.20 -17.47 6.56
CA PRO A 366 15.79 -16.17 6.87
C PRO A 366 15.64 -15.20 5.70
N MET A 367 15.18 -13.98 5.99
CA MET A 367 14.96 -12.94 5.00
C MET A 367 16.06 -11.88 5.08
N LYS A 368 16.47 -11.40 3.91
CA LYS A 368 17.53 -10.40 3.72
C LYS A 368 17.02 -8.99 4.00
N ALA A 369 17.83 -8.20 4.70
CA ALA A 369 17.68 -6.75 4.87
C ALA A 369 16.33 -6.33 5.45
N LEU A 370 15.95 -6.94 6.58
CA LEU A 370 14.72 -6.61 7.31
C LEU A 370 14.87 -5.31 8.10
N ALA A 371 14.77 -4.18 7.39
CA ALA A 371 14.80 -2.87 8.01
C ALA A 371 13.70 -2.71 9.07
N THR A 372 14.06 -2.15 10.22
CA THR A 372 13.14 -1.71 11.27
C THR A 372 12.41 -0.45 10.80
N GLY A 373 11.12 -0.35 11.10
CA GLY A 373 10.19 0.50 10.36
C GLY A 373 8.92 -0.28 10.07
N GLN A 374 8.43 -0.24 8.82
CA GLN A 374 7.10 -0.73 8.46
C GLN A 374 7.11 -1.99 7.56
N VAL A 375 6.05 -2.80 7.69
CA VAL A 375 5.87 -4.16 7.12
C VAL A 375 4.42 -4.33 6.68
N SER A 376 4.09 -5.18 5.71
CA SER A 376 2.71 -5.65 5.53
C SER A 376 2.58 -7.18 5.61
N VAL A 377 1.58 -7.71 6.31
CA VAL A 377 1.23 -9.14 6.32
C VAL A 377 0.02 -9.37 5.45
N SER A 378 0.06 -10.33 4.52
CA SER A 378 -1.13 -10.86 3.86
C SER A 378 -1.57 -12.17 4.52
N LEU A 379 -2.76 -12.18 5.13
CA LEU A 379 -3.45 -13.43 5.44
C LEU A 379 -4.21 -13.89 4.19
N GLY A 380 -4.15 -15.19 3.89
CA GLY A 380 -4.68 -15.81 2.66
C GLY A 380 -6.20 -15.70 2.43
N PHE A 381 -6.91 -14.94 3.26
CA PHE A 381 -8.34 -14.65 3.17
C PHE A 381 -8.66 -13.14 3.16
N GLY A 382 -7.68 -12.32 2.76
CA GLY A 382 -7.88 -10.90 2.48
C GLY A 382 -7.72 -9.98 3.69
N LEU A 383 -6.65 -10.15 4.47
CA LEU A 383 -6.31 -9.20 5.54
C LEU A 383 -4.88 -8.70 5.33
N SER A 384 -4.72 -7.38 5.31
CA SER A 384 -3.40 -6.73 5.27
C SER A 384 -3.10 -6.05 6.61
N LEU A 385 -2.00 -6.41 7.29
CA LEU A 385 -1.64 -5.87 8.62
C LEU A 385 -0.33 -5.10 8.55
N ILE A 386 -0.18 -3.99 9.28
CA ILE A 386 1.13 -3.33 9.40
C ILE A 386 1.73 -3.46 10.78
N PHE A 387 3.01 -3.77 10.79
CA PHE A 387 3.87 -3.79 11.96
C PHE A 387 4.80 -2.59 11.99
N GLN A 388 5.06 -2.05 13.18
CA GLN A 388 6.31 -1.37 13.47
C GLN A 388 7.31 -2.42 14.00
N ALA A 389 8.31 -2.81 13.22
CA ALA A 389 9.19 -3.92 13.61
C ALA A 389 10.44 -3.46 14.39
N TRP A 390 10.76 -4.20 15.46
CA TRP A 390 12.00 -4.17 16.23
C TRP A 390 12.68 -5.54 16.14
N SER A 391 13.92 -5.56 15.66
CA SER A 391 14.77 -6.76 15.73
C SER A 391 15.57 -6.71 17.02
N PRO A 392 15.60 -7.78 17.83
CA PRO A 392 16.60 -7.93 18.87
C PRO A 392 18.02 -7.87 18.28
N ARG A 393 19.00 -7.37 19.04
CA ARG A 393 20.42 -7.54 18.71
C ARG A 393 20.73 -9.03 18.54
N HIS A 394 21.73 -9.37 17.72
CA HIS A 394 22.08 -10.75 17.39
C HIS A 394 22.17 -11.70 18.60
N GLY A 395 21.18 -12.57 18.75
CA GLY A 395 21.40 -13.93 19.22
C GLY A 395 21.70 -14.80 18.00
N ALA A 396 22.97 -15.16 17.77
CA ALA A 396 23.30 -16.06 16.66
C ALA A 396 22.62 -17.42 16.90
N SER A 397 21.67 -17.77 16.04
CA SER A 397 21.08 -19.11 16.01
C SER A 397 22.14 -20.11 15.55
N LYS A 398 22.94 -20.61 16.50
CA LYS A 398 23.85 -21.74 16.30
C LYS A 398 23.04 -23.04 16.14
N ARG A 399 22.21 -23.13 15.10
CA ARG A 399 21.84 -24.42 14.52
C ARG A 399 23.03 -24.91 13.71
N GLN A 400 24.00 -25.53 14.39
CA GLN A 400 25.01 -26.33 13.73
C GLN A 400 24.30 -27.42 12.92
N HIS A 401 24.49 -27.42 11.60
CA HIS A 401 24.31 -28.62 10.81
C HIS A 401 25.41 -29.62 11.21
N GLN A 402 25.15 -30.44 12.23
CA GLN A 402 25.88 -31.68 12.41
C GLN A 402 25.25 -32.75 11.52
N SER A 403 25.84 -32.93 10.34
CA SER A 403 25.73 -34.17 9.59
C SER A 403 26.64 -35.21 10.26
N SER A 404 26.09 -36.01 11.17
CA SER A 404 26.79 -37.14 11.79
C SER A 404 26.11 -38.47 11.41
N LEU A 405 26.69 -39.12 10.40
CA LEU A 405 26.46 -40.54 10.14
C LEU A 405 26.98 -41.36 11.34
N HIS A 406 26.07 -41.87 12.17
CA HIS A 406 26.39 -42.97 13.08
C HIS A 406 25.33 -44.07 13.00
N ARG A 407 25.74 -45.22 12.44
CA ARG A 407 25.09 -46.51 12.68
C ARG A 407 25.26 -46.87 14.17
N PRO A 408 24.20 -47.37 14.84
CA PRO A 408 24.35 -48.32 15.92
C PRO A 408 24.32 -49.75 15.35
N GLN A 409 25.44 -50.47 15.47
CA GLN A 409 25.41 -51.94 15.54
C GLN A 409 25.25 -52.32 17.01
N GLY A 410 24.36 -53.28 17.31
CA GLY A 410 24.11 -53.74 18.68
C GLY A 410 22.83 -54.58 18.76
N ALA A 411 22.95 -55.89 18.58
CA ALA A 411 21.86 -56.85 18.81
C ALA A 411 21.79 -57.19 20.31
N LEU A 412 20.62 -57.40 20.93
CA LEU A 412 19.82 -58.65 21.03
C LEU A 412 18.72 -58.40 22.11
N PRO A 413 17.72 -59.29 22.34
CA PRO A 413 17.06 -60.28 21.47
C PRO A 413 15.51 -60.13 21.46
N ALA A 414 14.80 -61.04 20.78
CA ALA A 414 13.34 -61.11 20.67
C ALA A 414 12.65 -61.81 21.89
N PRO A 415 11.31 -61.68 22.08
CA PRO A 415 10.66 -62.04 23.35
C PRO A 415 10.22 -63.50 23.46
N GLY A 416 10.27 -64.04 24.69
CA GLY A 416 9.71 -65.34 25.07
C GLY A 416 8.23 -65.27 25.47
N ARG A 417 7.45 -66.28 25.09
CA ARG A 417 6.05 -66.46 25.50
C ARG A 417 5.92 -66.87 26.96
N ASN A 418 4.83 -66.49 27.63
CA ASN A 418 3.99 -67.51 28.28
C ASN A 418 2.54 -67.05 28.52
N SER A 419 1.64 -68.03 28.62
CA SER A 419 0.19 -67.92 28.58
C SER A 419 -0.49 -68.12 29.94
N ARG A 420 -1.77 -67.67 30.03
CA ARG A 420 -2.89 -67.99 30.96
C ARG A 420 -3.64 -66.69 31.31
N GLY A 421 -4.96 -66.55 31.21
CA GLY A 421 -6.00 -67.44 30.68
C GLY A 421 -7.34 -66.70 30.56
N ASP A 422 -8.24 -67.24 29.74
CA ASP A 422 -9.63 -66.80 29.46
C ASP A 422 -10.63 -67.24 30.58
N PRO A 423 -11.95 -66.96 30.51
CA PRO A 423 -12.71 -65.93 29.77
C PRO A 423 -13.83 -65.24 30.61
N GLY A 424 -14.61 -64.33 30.00
CA GLY A 424 -15.88 -63.82 30.55
C GLY A 424 -16.42 -62.57 29.82
N ALA A 425 -16.82 -62.68 28.55
CA ALA A 425 -18.20 -62.97 28.12
C ALA A 425 -19.24 -61.88 28.52
N PHE A 426 -19.65 -61.05 27.55
CA PHE A 426 -21.05 -60.63 27.40
C PHE A 426 -21.36 -60.28 25.93
N TRP A 427 -22.55 -60.68 25.48
CA TRP A 427 -23.11 -60.42 24.14
C TRP A 427 -23.68 -58.98 24.11
N GLY A 428 -23.80 -58.24 23.01
CA GLY A 428 -24.19 -58.62 21.65
C GLY A 428 -25.60 -58.08 21.36
N THR A 429 -25.69 -57.04 20.50
CA THR A 429 -26.72 -56.71 19.47
C THR A 429 -26.48 -55.24 19.05
N GLY A 430 -26.74 -54.78 17.82
CA GLY A 430 -27.33 -55.41 16.64
C GLY A 430 -28.29 -54.43 15.95
N SER A 431 -28.21 -54.31 14.62
CA SER A 431 -29.11 -53.54 13.72
C SER A 431 -29.05 -51.99 13.80
N GLN A 432 -29.42 -51.21 12.77
CA GLN A 432 -29.44 -51.41 11.31
C GLN A 432 -29.53 -50.03 10.63
N THR A 433 -29.02 -49.91 9.40
CA THR A 433 -29.36 -48.82 8.48
C THR A 433 -30.78 -48.97 7.93
N PRO A 434 -31.40 -47.87 7.48
CA PRO A 434 -32.12 -47.94 6.21
C PRO A 434 -31.69 -46.86 5.20
N THR A 435 -31.73 -47.25 3.93
CA THR A 435 -31.48 -46.40 2.75
C THR A 435 -32.79 -46.02 2.06
N GLY A 436 -32.84 -44.82 1.46
CA GLY A 436 -33.86 -44.40 0.49
C GLY A 436 -35.08 -43.69 1.09
N ALA A 437 -35.88 -42.93 0.33
CA ALA A 437 -35.65 -42.37 -1.01
C ALA A 437 -36.67 -41.26 -1.30
N ASP A 438 -36.35 -40.41 -2.28
CA ASP A 438 -37.23 -39.49 -3.01
C ASP A 438 -37.89 -38.30 -2.27
N GLY A 439 -38.16 -37.22 -3.01
CA GLY A 439 -38.63 -35.94 -2.45
C GLY A 439 -38.30 -34.72 -3.31
N ARG A 440 -38.81 -34.66 -4.54
CA ARG A 440 -38.66 -33.50 -5.44
C ARG A 440 -39.49 -32.30 -4.97
N GLU A 441 -38.90 -31.12 -4.91
CA GLU A 441 -39.63 -29.86 -5.18
C GLU A 441 -38.87 -28.92 -6.11
N ARG A 442 -39.61 -28.19 -6.95
CA ARG A 442 -39.12 -27.30 -8.01
C ARG A 442 -39.41 -25.85 -7.64
N GLY A 443 -38.45 -24.94 -7.81
CA GLY A 443 -38.54 -23.58 -7.21
C GLY A 443 -37.99 -22.39 -8.01
N ARG A 444 -38.04 -22.40 -9.35
CA ARG A 444 -37.91 -21.21 -10.23
C ARG A 444 -36.66 -20.32 -10.04
N LEU A 445 -35.58 -20.64 -10.75
CA LEU A 445 -34.60 -19.63 -11.16
C LEU A 445 -35.10 -18.92 -12.42
N TRP A 446 -35.40 -17.62 -12.33
CA TRP A 446 -35.50 -16.76 -13.52
C TRP A 446 -34.09 -16.33 -13.92
N GLY A 447 -33.66 -16.73 -15.12
CA GLY A 447 -32.43 -16.22 -15.71
C GLY A 447 -32.67 -14.91 -16.45
N LEU A 448 -31.68 -14.02 -16.43
CA LEU A 448 -31.45 -13.07 -17.52
C LEU A 448 -29.98 -13.15 -17.95
N SER A 449 -29.79 -13.10 -19.26
CA SER A 449 -28.61 -13.62 -19.96
C SER A 449 -27.39 -12.72 -19.90
N TRP A 450 -26.21 -13.34 -19.74
CA TRP A 450 -24.93 -12.78 -20.20
C TRP A 450 -24.83 -12.92 -21.73
N SER A 451 -25.35 -11.96 -22.49
CA SER A 451 -25.22 -11.95 -23.96
C SER A 451 -25.33 -10.54 -24.56
N ALA A 452 -24.23 -9.77 -24.56
CA ALA A 452 -24.19 -8.45 -25.19
C ALA A 452 -22.79 -7.96 -25.66
N TRP A 453 -21.78 -8.83 -25.81
CA TRP A 453 -20.44 -8.46 -26.31
C TRP A 453 -19.78 -9.55 -27.19
N ALA A 454 -20.56 -10.16 -28.10
CA ALA A 454 -20.06 -11.12 -29.08
C ALA A 454 -20.99 -11.25 -30.30
N SER A 455 -21.08 -10.20 -31.13
CA SER A 455 -21.68 -10.26 -32.47
C SER A 455 -21.30 -9.00 -33.27
N LEU A 456 -20.23 -9.13 -34.07
CA LEU A 456 -19.94 -8.36 -35.29
C LEU A 456 -18.54 -8.80 -35.78
N GLU A 457 -18.47 -10.02 -36.34
CA GLU A 457 -17.35 -10.45 -37.17
C GLU A 457 -17.84 -10.65 -38.61
N ASN A 458 -16.97 -10.27 -39.56
CA ASN A 458 -16.97 -10.61 -40.98
C ASN A 458 -18.26 -10.38 -41.81
N GLU A 459 -18.17 -9.40 -42.71
CA GLU A 459 -18.22 -9.76 -44.14
C GLU A 459 -17.13 -9.04 -44.95
N SER A 460 -16.69 -9.72 -46.00
CA SER A 460 -15.49 -9.50 -46.82
C SER A 460 -15.53 -8.30 -47.78
N LEU A 461 -14.35 -7.73 -48.12
CA LEU A 461 -13.72 -7.87 -49.46
C LEU A 461 -12.42 -7.05 -49.62
N LEU A 462 -11.37 -7.69 -50.17
CA LEU A 462 -10.19 -7.08 -50.83
C LEU A 462 -10.50 -6.94 -52.34
N PRO A 463 -9.78 -6.14 -53.18
CA PRO A 463 -8.34 -5.78 -53.16
C PRO A 463 -8.09 -4.25 -53.32
N GLY A 464 -6.88 -3.68 -53.40
CA GLY A 464 -5.50 -4.16 -53.31
C GLY A 464 -4.57 -3.36 -54.25
N ARG A 465 -3.40 -2.88 -53.77
CA ARG A 465 -2.20 -2.50 -54.58
C ARG A 465 -1.03 -2.02 -53.70
N SER A 466 0.17 -2.23 -54.20
CA SER A 466 1.52 -1.86 -53.69
C SER A 466 2.40 -1.57 -54.94
N PRO A 467 3.68 -1.14 -54.90
CA PRO A 467 4.50 -0.50 -53.85
C PRO A 467 5.12 0.85 -54.34
N ARG A 468 5.92 1.52 -53.49
CA ARG A 468 7.26 2.13 -53.77
C ARG A 468 7.76 2.83 -52.50
N ALA A 469 8.88 2.41 -51.88
CA ALA A 469 10.28 2.58 -52.27
C ALA A 469 10.90 3.90 -51.76
N THR A 470 11.90 3.76 -50.87
CA THR A 470 12.73 4.81 -50.25
C THR A 470 13.72 5.44 -51.25
N PRO A 471 14.32 6.62 -50.96
CA PRO A 471 15.61 6.60 -50.25
C PRO A 471 15.86 7.76 -49.25
N ARG A 472 16.88 7.57 -48.40
CA ARG A 472 17.50 8.60 -47.54
C ARG A 472 18.39 9.55 -48.36
N VAL A 473 18.49 10.81 -47.94
CA VAL A 473 19.66 11.68 -48.21
C VAL A 473 20.07 12.41 -46.91
N ARG A 474 21.35 12.75 -46.79
CA ARG A 474 22.03 13.30 -45.60
C ARG A 474 22.80 14.58 -46.00
N ALA A 475 23.23 15.38 -45.02
CA ALA A 475 23.97 16.65 -45.15
C ALA A 475 23.11 17.89 -45.53
N GLY A 476 23.50 19.13 -45.21
CA GLY A 476 24.77 19.62 -44.63
C GLY A 476 24.64 20.89 -43.76
N ARG A 477 25.78 21.54 -43.46
CA ARG A 477 25.90 22.72 -42.57
C ARG A 477 26.02 24.04 -43.35
N GLY A 478 25.52 25.12 -42.75
CA GLY A 478 25.78 26.57 -43.03
C GLY A 478 24.84 27.38 -42.11
N ARG A 479 25.24 28.34 -41.28
CA ARG A 479 25.84 29.67 -41.58
C ARG A 479 25.15 30.33 -42.78
N GLU A 480 24.52 31.51 -42.69
CA GLU A 480 24.50 32.54 -41.63
C GLU A 480 23.11 33.27 -41.62
N GLN A 481 22.79 34.40 -40.96
CA GLN A 481 23.60 35.50 -40.41
C GLN A 481 22.89 36.19 -39.19
N ARG A 482 23.01 37.52 -39.04
CA ARG A 482 22.23 38.40 -38.13
C ARG A 482 21.85 39.70 -38.87
N PRO A 483 20.82 40.42 -38.39
CA PRO A 483 21.02 41.86 -38.09
C PRO A 483 20.97 42.18 -36.58
N ARG A 484 21.42 43.39 -36.23
CA ARG A 484 21.44 43.95 -34.86
C ARG A 484 20.26 44.92 -34.64
N MET A 485 20.09 45.32 -33.37
CA MET A 485 19.42 46.51 -32.78
C MET A 485 18.24 46.14 -31.86
N SER A 486 17.99 46.80 -30.72
CA SER A 486 18.82 47.74 -29.92
C SER A 486 18.10 48.10 -28.60
N GLY A 487 18.84 48.13 -27.48
CA GLY A 487 18.45 48.87 -26.26
C GLY A 487 17.24 48.33 -25.47
N TRP A 488 16.90 49.09 -24.42
CA TRP A 488 15.88 48.81 -23.37
C TRP A 488 16.21 47.59 -22.49
N GLY A 489 16.17 47.67 -21.16
CA GLY A 489 15.75 48.78 -20.29
C GLY A 489 15.15 48.16 -19.03
N SER A 490 15.78 48.36 -17.87
CA SER A 490 15.37 47.67 -16.65
C SER A 490 14.18 48.36 -15.98
N GLU A 491 12.98 47.79 -16.10
CA GLU A 491 11.81 48.23 -15.31
C GLU A 491 11.40 47.18 -14.27
N LYS A 492 11.30 47.65 -13.03
CA LYS A 492 10.80 46.87 -11.89
C LYS A 492 9.29 47.10 -11.78
N CYS A 493 8.48 46.05 -11.89
CA CYS A 493 7.06 46.16 -11.55
C CYS A 493 6.83 46.31 -10.02
N PRO A 494 5.75 46.99 -9.59
CA PRO A 494 5.74 47.72 -8.32
C PRO A 494 5.22 46.92 -7.11
N ARG A 495 5.64 47.35 -5.91
CA ARG A 495 5.02 46.97 -4.64
C ARG A 495 3.72 47.75 -4.44
N ILE A 496 2.59 47.06 -4.33
CA ILE A 496 1.34 47.65 -3.85
C ILE A 496 1.42 47.74 -2.32
N ARG A 497 1.21 48.93 -1.76
CA ARG A 497 0.99 49.18 -0.33
C ARG A 497 -0.51 49.30 -0.07
N THR A 498 -1.02 48.61 0.94
CA THR A 498 -2.34 48.85 1.54
C THR A 498 -2.17 49.60 2.86
N PRO A 499 -2.93 50.69 3.14
CA PRO A 499 -2.90 51.40 4.42
C PRO A 499 -4.18 51.18 5.28
N PHE A 500 -4.09 51.51 6.58
CA PHE A 500 -5.15 51.50 7.61
C PHE A 500 -5.72 50.12 8.02
N SER A 501 -6.08 49.87 9.29
CA SER A 501 -5.93 50.64 10.54
C SER A 501 -6.07 49.73 11.78
N GLU A 502 -5.49 50.14 12.91
CA GLU A 502 -5.78 49.59 14.24
C GLU A 502 -7.06 50.21 14.84
N SER A 503 -7.89 49.38 15.47
CA SER A 503 -8.81 49.71 16.57
C SER A 503 -9.31 48.42 17.22
#